data_AF-D2MMQ6-F1
#
_entry.id   AF-D2MMQ6-F1
#
_cell.length_a   1.000
_cell.length_b   1.000
_cell.length_c   1.000
_cell.angle_alpha   90.00
_cell.angle_beta   90.00
_cell.angle_gamma   90.00
#
_symmetry.space_group_name_H-M   'P 1'
#
loop_
_entity.id
_entity.type
_entity.pdbx_description
1 polymer ?
#
loop_
_entity_poly.entity_id
_entity_poly.type
_entity_poly.pdbx_seq_one_letter_code
_entity_poly.pdbx_strand_id
1 'polypeptide(L)'
;MKKGIKFHSIYYRFFVFIWLLAWMLIYRISLDKNGSFCLSGKCISAKQIPFLSIGVSLLLLLIFSFVGWKLSISQEGIYLKKIDLLVPWDEIESVSHVWINEANGRYARVMFFYNRKTLVVYRKSQKPICIYNISVLALYGIYFYNPKIKTNVISATLATLYNLFLNAYILYIGFIQGVKGLKFGVFLKLSIAYAIKVLVMPLWMVWYQNKIHGKYLLHHDHFHHSPSSNVIHL
;
A
#
# COMPACT_ATOMS: atom_id res chain seq x y z
N MET A 1 -18.96 3.71 -18.19
CA MET A 1 -19.88 3.39 -17.08
C MET A 1 -20.21 4.63 -16.25
N LYS A 2 -21.49 4.98 -16.10
CA LYS A 2 -21.93 6.22 -15.44
C LYS A 2 -22.21 6.11 -13.93
N LYS A 3 -22.32 4.91 -13.33
CA LYS A 3 -22.82 4.70 -11.95
C LYS A 3 -21.94 3.83 -11.00
N GLY A 4 -20.65 3.65 -11.28
CA GLY A 4 -19.76 2.82 -10.46
C GLY A 4 -18.90 3.61 -9.46
N ILE A 5 -18.51 2.97 -8.35
CA ILE A 5 -17.52 3.51 -7.40
C ILE A 5 -16.14 3.42 -8.05
N LYS A 6 -15.40 4.53 -8.10
CA LYS A 6 -14.08 4.60 -8.72
C LYS A 6 -12.99 4.47 -7.66
N PHE A 7 -12.01 3.62 -7.93
CA PHE A 7 -10.84 3.43 -7.06
C PHE A 7 -9.57 3.96 -7.75
N HIS A 8 -8.81 4.71 -6.97
CA HIS A 8 -7.58 5.39 -7.39
C HIS A 8 -6.36 4.62 -6.89
N SER A 9 -5.21 4.87 -7.54
CA SER A 9 -3.94 4.29 -7.13
C SER A 9 -3.53 4.84 -5.77
N ILE A 10 -3.23 3.97 -4.80
CA ILE A 10 -2.73 4.37 -3.47
C ILE A 10 -1.19 4.45 -3.40
N TYR A 11 -0.52 4.45 -4.55
CA TYR A 11 0.95 4.46 -4.62
C TYR A 11 1.55 5.71 -3.96
N TYR A 12 0.90 6.87 -4.08
CA TYR A 12 1.33 8.14 -3.49
C TYR A 12 1.50 8.08 -1.96
N ARG A 13 0.77 7.19 -1.26
CA ARG A 13 0.87 7.02 0.20
C ARG A 13 2.27 6.62 0.64
N PHE A 14 3.02 5.92 -0.21
CA PHE A 14 4.41 5.57 0.05
C PHE A 14 5.28 6.82 0.14
N PHE A 15 5.18 7.74 -0.82
CA PHE A 15 5.93 9.00 -0.82
C PHE A 15 5.51 9.92 0.32
N VAL A 16 4.21 9.99 0.64
CA VAL A 16 3.72 10.75 1.81
C VAL A 16 4.33 10.21 3.11
N PHE A 17 4.47 8.89 3.24
CA PHE A 17 5.11 8.31 4.42
C PHE A 17 6.60 8.64 4.50
N ILE A 18 7.34 8.57 3.38
CA ILE A 18 8.75 8.98 3.32
C ILE A 18 8.90 10.46 3.70
N TRP A 19 8.02 11.32 3.18
CA TRP A 19 7.97 12.74 3.51
C TRP A 19 7.78 12.97 5.02
N LEU A 20 6.84 12.27 5.66
CA LEU A 20 6.63 12.35 7.10
C LEU A 20 7.85 11.90 7.90
N LEU A 21 8.52 10.83 7.48
CA LEU A 21 9.76 10.36 8.12
C LEU A 21 10.90 11.39 8.01
N ALA A 22 11.04 12.04 6.85
CA ALA A 22 12.06 13.09 6.67
C ALA A 22 11.80 14.29 7.60
N TRP A 23 10.56 14.78 7.67
CA TRP A 23 10.20 15.88 8.58
C TRP A 23 10.30 15.51 10.06
N MET A 24 10.02 14.26 10.40
CA MET A 24 10.22 13.73 11.74
C MET A 24 11.70 13.80 12.15
N LEU A 25 12.63 13.45 11.25
CA LEU A 25 14.07 13.57 11.51
C LEU A 25 14.48 15.04 11.66
N ILE A 26 14.02 15.92 10.75
CA ILE A 26 14.30 17.37 10.83
C ILE A 26 13.80 17.94 12.16
N TYR A 27 12.57 17.61 12.55
CA TYR A 27 11.98 18.01 13.83
C TYR A 27 12.87 17.63 15.01
N ARG A 28 13.39 16.40 15.03
CA ARG A 28 14.28 15.93 16.10
C ARG A 28 15.62 16.64 16.13
N ILE A 29 16.24 16.84 14.97
CA ILE A 29 17.49 17.59 14.87
C ILE A 29 17.29 19.04 15.36
N SER A 30 16.15 19.65 15.02
CA SER A 30 15.85 21.03 15.44
C SER A 30 15.57 21.17 16.92
N LEU A 31 14.93 20.19 17.55
CA LEU A 31 14.78 20.17 19.01
C LEU A 31 16.13 20.13 19.73
N ASP A 32 17.10 19.39 19.19
CA ASP A 32 18.41 19.18 19.83
C ASP A 32 19.37 20.36 19.67
N LYS A 33 19.22 21.17 18.61
CA LYS A 33 20.13 22.29 18.33
C LYS A 33 19.69 23.56 19.04
N ASN A 34 18.59 24.19 18.59
CA ASN A 34 18.15 25.52 19.04
C ASN A 34 16.61 25.68 19.08
N GLY A 35 15.84 24.61 18.91
CA GLY A 35 14.38 24.67 18.85
C GLY A 35 13.82 25.32 17.57
N SER A 36 14.64 25.50 16.53
CA SER A 36 14.24 26.06 15.24
C SER A 36 14.90 25.33 14.07
N PHE A 37 14.26 25.41 12.90
CA PHE A 37 14.79 24.95 11.62
C PHE A 37 14.82 26.13 10.65
N CYS A 38 15.98 26.47 10.12
CA CYS A 38 16.13 27.56 9.16
C CYS A 38 16.55 27.02 7.80
N LEU A 39 15.84 27.45 6.76
CA LEU A 39 16.18 27.17 5.36
C LEU A 39 16.21 28.49 4.59
N SER A 40 17.35 28.80 3.98
CA SER A 40 17.54 30.02 3.17
C SER A 40 17.09 31.32 3.87
N GLY A 41 17.46 31.48 5.15
CA GLY A 41 17.14 32.66 5.96
C GLY A 41 15.73 32.70 6.55
N LYS A 42 14.83 31.76 6.20
CA LYS A 42 13.51 31.63 6.83
C LYS A 42 13.53 30.54 7.89
N CYS A 43 13.21 30.92 9.12
CA CYS A 43 13.19 30.02 10.27
C CYS A 43 11.77 29.64 10.67
N ILE A 44 11.57 28.36 10.97
CA ILE A 44 10.33 27.80 11.50
C ILE A 44 10.63 27.26 12.89
N SER A 45 9.72 27.47 13.83
CA SER A 45 9.85 26.87 15.17
C SER A 45 9.74 25.35 15.08
N ALA A 46 10.58 24.61 15.80
CA ALA A 46 10.51 23.15 15.84
C ALA A 46 9.12 22.64 16.23
N LYS A 47 8.40 23.37 17.11
CA LYS A 47 7.04 23.01 17.53
C LYS A 47 6.02 23.06 16.39
N GLN A 48 6.25 23.84 15.33
CA GLN A 48 5.35 23.96 14.18
C GLN A 48 5.57 22.87 13.13
N ILE A 49 6.76 22.24 13.12
CA ILE A 49 7.14 21.24 12.11
C ILE A 49 6.17 20.04 12.05
N PRO A 50 5.77 19.40 13.18
CA PRO A 50 4.84 18.27 13.13
C PRO A 50 3.48 18.69 12.54
N PHE A 51 2.93 19.82 12.94
CA PHE A 51 1.64 20.30 12.45
C PHE A 51 1.67 20.62 10.96
N LEU A 52 2.71 21.32 10.49
CA LEU A 52 2.88 21.64 9.07
C LEU A 52 3.05 20.36 8.24
N SER A 53 3.92 19.45 8.67
CA SER A 53 4.18 18.20 7.94
C SER A 53 2.94 17.30 7.86
N ILE A 54 2.15 17.18 8.95
CA ILE A 54 0.89 16.44 8.97
C ILE A 54 -0.16 17.13 8.09
N GLY A 55 -0.32 18.45 8.21
CA GLY A 55 -1.29 19.21 7.43
C GLY A 55 -1.04 19.09 5.91
N VAL A 56 0.21 19.28 5.48
CA VAL A 56 0.62 19.07 4.07
C VAL A 56 0.39 17.63 3.64
N SER A 57 0.70 16.65 4.50
CA SER A 57 0.47 15.24 4.18
C SER A 57 -1.00 14.93 3.96
N LEU A 58 -1.91 15.43 4.82
CA LEU A 58 -3.35 15.26 4.66
C LEU A 58 -3.86 15.91 3.37
N LEU A 59 -3.36 17.11 3.03
CA LEU A 59 -3.70 17.78 1.78
C LEU A 59 -3.26 16.97 0.56
N LEU A 60 -2.02 16.47 0.55
CA LEU A 60 -1.52 15.61 -0.52
C LEU A 60 -2.36 14.33 -0.63
N LEU A 61 -2.70 13.71 0.51
CA LEU A 61 -3.55 12.53 0.51
C LEU A 61 -4.92 12.82 -0.10
N LEU A 62 -5.53 13.97 0.19
CA LEU A 62 -6.81 14.38 -0.34
C LEU A 62 -6.72 14.60 -1.86
N ILE A 63 -5.76 15.40 -2.33
CA ILE A 63 -5.56 15.68 -3.76
C ILE A 63 -5.38 14.38 -4.53
N PHE A 64 -4.43 13.54 -4.13
CA PHE A 64 -4.15 12.28 -4.84
C PHE A 64 -5.25 11.22 -4.70
N SER A 65 -6.20 11.38 -3.76
CA SER A 65 -7.37 10.50 -3.67
C SER A 65 -8.35 10.69 -4.84
N PHE A 66 -8.26 11.81 -5.57
CA PHE A 66 -9.10 12.11 -6.74
C PHE A 66 -8.35 12.04 -8.08
N VAL A 67 -7.02 11.88 -8.07
CA VAL A 67 -6.20 11.88 -9.28
C VAL A 67 -6.09 10.47 -9.84
N GLY A 68 -6.49 10.28 -11.10
CA GLY A 68 -6.18 9.09 -11.89
C GLY A 68 -6.77 7.79 -11.35
N TRP A 69 -8.08 7.58 -11.55
CA TRP A 69 -8.72 6.31 -11.19
C TRP A 69 -8.24 5.15 -12.07
N LYS A 70 -8.12 3.95 -11.49
CA LYS A 70 -7.63 2.73 -12.14
C LYS A 70 -8.74 1.75 -12.48
N LEU A 71 -9.69 1.58 -11.57
CA LEU A 71 -10.81 0.66 -11.73
C LEU A 71 -12.11 1.27 -11.23
N SER A 72 -13.23 0.78 -11.74
CA SER A 72 -14.57 1.13 -11.27
C SER A 72 -15.38 -0.15 -11.01
N ILE A 73 -16.09 -0.18 -9.88
CA ILE A 73 -16.95 -1.31 -9.50
C ILE A 73 -18.41 -0.85 -9.61
N SER A 74 -19.25 -1.62 -10.29
CA SER A 74 -20.67 -1.32 -10.47
C SER A 74 -21.54 -2.57 -10.32
N GLN A 75 -22.85 -2.43 -10.55
CA GLN A 75 -23.79 -3.55 -10.62
C GLN A 75 -23.48 -4.55 -11.75
N GLU A 76 -22.78 -4.12 -12.81
CA GLU A 76 -22.47 -4.98 -13.96
C GLU A 76 -21.19 -5.81 -13.74
N GLY A 77 -20.22 -5.25 -13.01
CA GLY A 77 -18.93 -5.91 -12.80
C GLY A 77 -17.81 -4.96 -12.39
N ILE A 78 -16.58 -5.37 -12.68
CA ILE A 78 -15.35 -4.60 -12.43
C ILE A 78 -14.79 -4.11 -13.76
N TYR A 79 -14.71 -2.80 -13.93
CA TYR A 79 -14.13 -2.17 -15.10
C TYR A 79 -12.72 -1.67 -14.86
N LEU A 80 -11.84 -1.93 -15.82
CA LEU A 80 -10.41 -1.70 -15.78
C LEU A 80 -10.04 -0.65 -16.82
N LYS A 81 -9.79 0.58 -16.36
CA LYS A 81 -9.57 1.74 -17.24
C LYS A 81 -8.40 1.57 -18.20
N LYS A 82 -7.31 0.95 -17.74
CA LYS A 82 -6.04 0.86 -18.48
C LYS A 82 -6.15 0.04 -19.77
N ILE A 83 -7.02 -0.96 -19.79
CA ILE A 83 -7.22 -1.87 -20.93
C ILE A 83 -8.64 -1.82 -21.48
N ASP A 84 -9.44 -0.85 -21.01
CA ASP A 84 -10.85 -0.67 -21.38
C ASP A 84 -11.69 -1.97 -21.28
N LEU A 85 -11.46 -2.75 -20.23
CA LEU A 85 -12.11 -4.05 -20.05
C LEU A 85 -13.13 -4.01 -18.91
N LEU A 86 -14.38 -4.34 -19.20
CA LEU A 86 -15.38 -4.71 -18.19
C LEU A 86 -15.34 -6.22 -17.97
N VAL A 87 -15.06 -6.64 -16.74
CA VAL A 87 -15.18 -8.04 -16.32
C VAL A 87 -16.52 -8.18 -15.59
N PRO A 88 -17.54 -8.81 -16.21
CA PRO A 88 -18.85 -8.95 -15.61
C PRO A 88 -18.83 -9.95 -14.44
N TRP A 89 -19.79 -9.83 -13.52
CA TRP A 89 -19.80 -10.62 -12.29
C TRP A 89 -19.85 -12.14 -12.50
N ASP A 90 -20.47 -12.60 -13.57
CA ASP A 90 -20.61 -14.01 -13.93
C ASP A 90 -19.29 -14.64 -14.41
N GLU A 91 -18.34 -13.84 -14.90
CA GLU A 91 -16.99 -14.28 -15.26
C GLU A 91 -16.04 -14.37 -14.07
N ILE A 92 -16.37 -13.71 -12.95
CA ILE A 92 -15.53 -13.64 -11.76
C ILE A 92 -15.80 -14.85 -10.85
N GLU A 93 -14.74 -15.54 -10.48
CA GLU A 93 -14.81 -16.64 -9.51
C GLU A 93 -14.59 -16.13 -8.07
N SER A 94 -13.56 -15.31 -7.88
CA SER A 94 -13.20 -14.72 -6.59
C SER A 94 -12.38 -13.46 -6.78
N VAL A 95 -12.30 -12.63 -5.75
CA VAL A 95 -11.42 -11.45 -5.74
C VAL A 95 -10.68 -11.35 -4.42
N SER A 96 -9.36 -11.21 -4.48
CA SER A 96 -8.51 -11.11 -3.30
C SER A 96 -7.68 -9.83 -3.30
N HIS A 97 -7.38 -9.31 -2.12
CA HIS A 97 -6.41 -8.24 -1.91
C HIS A 97 -5.16 -8.81 -1.26
N VAL A 98 -4.04 -8.74 -1.98
CA VAL A 98 -2.80 -9.44 -1.67
C VAL A 98 -1.64 -8.46 -1.75
N TRP A 99 -0.64 -8.63 -0.90
CA TRP A 99 0.57 -7.83 -0.96
C TRP A 99 1.62 -8.62 -1.73
N ILE A 100 2.06 -8.09 -2.87
CA ILE A 100 3.06 -8.71 -3.72
C ILE A 100 4.34 -7.89 -3.61
N ASN A 101 5.41 -8.51 -3.14
CA ASN A 101 6.72 -7.88 -3.14
C ASN A 101 7.16 -7.59 -4.56
N GLU A 102 7.48 -6.32 -4.81
CA GLU A 102 8.22 -5.91 -5.99
C GLU A 102 9.68 -5.74 -5.59
N ALA A 103 10.57 -6.57 -6.12
CA ALA A 103 12.02 -6.31 -6.12
C ALA A 103 12.41 -5.83 -7.51
N ASN A 104 12.19 -4.53 -7.80
CA ASN A 104 12.49 -3.98 -9.11
C ASN A 104 13.95 -3.52 -9.18
N GLY A 105 14.82 -4.34 -9.78
CA GLY A 105 16.21 -3.96 -10.09
C GLY A 105 16.39 -3.31 -11.46
N ARG A 106 15.34 -3.16 -12.28
CA ARG A 106 15.49 -2.73 -13.69
C ARG A 106 15.71 -1.23 -13.88
N TYR A 107 15.35 -0.39 -12.90
CA TYR A 107 15.44 1.08 -13.05
C TYR A 107 16.25 1.80 -11.97
N ALA A 108 16.69 1.10 -10.93
CA ALA A 108 17.58 1.67 -9.92
C ALA A 108 18.52 0.58 -9.41
N ARG A 109 19.80 0.90 -9.23
CA ARG A 109 20.78 0.06 -8.51
C ARG A 109 20.44 -0.15 -7.02
N VAL A 110 19.18 0.09 -6.64
CA VAL A 110 18.66 0.08 -5.27
C VAL A 110 17.46 -0.84 -5.25
N MET A 111 17.54 -1.90 -4.46
CA MET A 111 16.44 -2.84 -4.24
C MET A 111 15.37 -2.15 -3.41
N PHE A 112 14.32 -1.63 -4.05
CA PHE A 112 13.17 -1.11 -3.33
C PHE A 112 12.30 -2.27 -2.86
N PHE A 113 12.29 -2.55 -1.56
CA PHE A 113 11.33 -3.48 -0.95
C PHE A 113 9.99 -2.78 -0.77
N TYR A 114 9.20 -2.73 -1.85
CA TYR A 114 7.84 -2.20 -1.82
C TYR A 114 6.81 -3.31 -1.99
N ASN A 115 5.87 -3.35 -1.06
CA ASN A 115 4.78 -4.31 -1.08
C ASN A 115 3.61 -3.70 -1.86
N ARG A 116 3.46 -4.13 -3.11
CA ARG A 116 2.34 -3.73 -3.97
C ARG A 116 1.05 -4.31 -3.40
N LYS A 117 0.22 -3.42 -2.87
CA LYS A 117 -1.15 -3.75 -2.45
C LYS A 117 -2.00 -3.99 -3.70
N THR A 118 -2.29 -5.24 -3.99
CA THR A 118 -2.77 -5.71 -5.29
C THR A 118 -4.17 -6.28 -5.16
N LEU A 119 -5.09 -5.84 -6.00
CA LEU A 119 -6.38 -6.49 -6.18
C LEU A 119 -6.23 -7.56 -7.27
N VAL A 120 -6.53 -8.81 -6.95
CA VAL A 120 -6.43 -9.95 -7.86
C VAL A 120 -7.83 -10.43 -8.18
N VAL A 121 -8.24 -10.29 -9.44
CA VAL A 121 -9.52 -10.79 -9.95
C VAL A 121 -9.29 -12.15 -10.60
N TYR A 122 -9.77 -13.21 -9.96
CA TYR A 122 -9.72 -14.56 -10.50
C TYR A 122 -10.97 -14.79 -11.36
N ARG A 123 -10.76 -15.31 -12.58
CA ARG A 123 -11.81 -15.50 -13.58
C ARG A 123 -11.99 -16.99 -13.86
N LYS A 124 -13.22 -17.41 -14.10
CA LYS A 124 -13.58 -18.85 -14.23
C LYS A 124 -12.84 -19.55 -15.37
N SER A 125 -12.75 -18.89 -16.53
CA SER A 125 -12.23 -19.51 -17.76
C SER A 125 -11.05 -18.75 -18.38
N GLN A 126 -10.54 -17.71 -17.70
CA GLN A 126 -9.49 -16.83 -18.23
C GLN A 126 -8.41 -16.56 -17.18
N LYS A 127 -7.24 -16.10 -17.63
CA LYS A 127 -6.13 -15.73 -16.74
C LYS A 127 -6.57 -14.72 -15.67
N PRO A 128 -6.13 -14.83 -14.41
CA PRO A 128 -6.38 -13.80 -13.41
C PRO A 128 -5.84 -12.43 -13.82
N ILE A 129 -6.38 -11.37 -13.22
CA ILE A 129 -5.92 -9.99 -13.44
C ILE A 129 -5.44 -9.40 -12.11
N CYS A 130 -4.17 -8.98 -12.06
CA CYS A 130 -3.56 -8.29 -10.94
C CYS A 130 -3.55 -6.78 -11.18
N ILE A 131 -4.23 -6.02 -10.32
CA ILE A 131 -4.33 -4.57 -10.39
C ILE A 131 -3.55 -3.98 -9.22
N TYR A 132 -2.43 -3.34 -9.52
CA TYR A 132 -1.49 -2.89 -8.49
C TYR A 132 -1.89 -1.58 -7.83
N ASN A 133 -1.48 -1.43 -6.57
CA ASN A 133 -1.62 -0.24 -5.75
C ASN A 133 -3.09 0.19 -5.58
N ILE A 134 -3.94 -0.75 -5.21
CA ILE A 134 -5.37 -0.52 -4.94
C ILE A 134 -5.64 -0.66 -3.44
N SER A 135 -6.56 0.17 -2.95
CA SER A 135 -7.00 0.13 -1.54
C SER A 135 -7.79 -1.14 -1.24
N VAL A 136 -7.67 -1.66 0.00
CA VAL A 136 -8.53 -2.76 0.49
C VAL A 136 -10.02 -2.40 0.45
N LEU A 137 -10.35 -1.11 0.46
CA LEU A 137 -11.72 -0.61 0.27
C LEU A 137 -12.36 -1.11 -1.04
N ALA A 138 -11.57 -1.48 -2.04
CA ALA A 138 -12.09 -2.09 -3.26
C ALA A 138 -12.79 -3.43 -2.98
N LEU A 139 -12.30 -4.24 -2.04
CA LEU A 139 -12.99 -5.48 -1.65
C LEU A 139 -14.35 -5.19 -1.03
N TYR A 140 -14.46 -4.14 -0.21
CA TYR A 140 -15.73 -3.71 0.35
C TYR A 140 -16.69 -3.21 -0.74
N GLY A 141 -16.18 -2.50 -1.75
CA GLY A 141 -16.96 -2.12 -2.93
C GLY A 141 -17.48 -3.35 -3.70
N ILE A 142 -16.65 -4.38 -3.87
CA ILE A 142 -17.06 -5.65 -4.51
C ILE A 142 -18.13 -6.34 -3.66
N TYR A 143 -17.91 -6.46 -2.35
CA TYR A 143 -18.85 -7.08 -1.43
C TYR A 143 -20.20 -6.35 -1.41
N PHE A 144 -20.19 -5.02 -1.54
CA PHE A 144 -21.40 -4.19 -1.62
C PHE A 144 -22.22 -4.46 -2.89
N TYR A 145 -21.57 -4.54 -4.06
CA TYR A 145 -22.29 -4.79 -5.32
C TYR A 145 -22.62 -6.26 -5.58
N ASN A 146 -21.78 -7.18 -5.12
CA ASN A 146 -21.98 -8.61 -5.26
C ASN A 146 -21.42 -9.39 -4.04
N PRO A 147 -22.23 -9.56 -2.98
CA PRO A 147 -21.78 -10.23 -1.75
C PRO A 147 -21.51 -11.73 -1.92
N LYS A 148 -21.94 -12.34 -3.03
CA LYS A 148 -21.72 -13.77 -3.30
C LYS A 148 -20.28 -14.06 -3.75
N ILE A 149 -19.53 -13.05 -4.20
CA ILE A 149 -18.14 -13.22 -4.62
C ILE A 149 -17.27 -13.56 -3.41
N LYS A 150 -16.51 -14.65 -3.51
CA LYS A 150 -15.55 -15.04 -2.49
C LYS A 150 -14.41 -14.01 -2.42
N THR A 151 -14.13 -13.53 -1.23
CA THR A 151 -13.03 -12.57 -0.99
C THR A 151 -12.23 -12.92 0.26
N ASN A 152 -11.03 -12.38 0.37
CA ASN A 152 -10.18 -12.51 1.56
C ASN A 152 -10.27 -11.27 2.49
N VAL A 153 -11.43 -10.58 2.50
CA VAL A 153 -11.62 -9.26 3.13
C VAL A 153 -11.12 -9.19 4.57
N ILE A 154 -11.38 -10.21 5.39
CA ILE A 154 -10.94 -10.24 6.80
C ILE A 154 -9.41 -10.19 6.87
N SER A 155 -8.73 -11.10 6.19
CA SER A 155 -7.25 -11.16 6.20
C SER A 155 -6.61 -9.90 5.62
N ALA A 156 -7.17 -9.36 4.54
CA ALA A 156 -6.67 -8.15 3.89
C ALA A 156 -6.86 -6.90 4.77
N THR A 157 -7.98 -6.83 5.50
CA THR A 157 -8.25 -5.75 6.46
C THR A 157 -7.31 -5.83 7.65
N LEU A 158 -7.11 -7.02 8.23
CA LEU A 158 -6.15 -7.21 9.33
C LEU A 158 -4.73 -6.81 8.92
N ALA A 159 -4.27 -7.23 7.74
CA ALA A 159 -2.97 -6.81 7.19
C ALA A 159 -2.90 -5.27 7.04
N THR A 160 -3.95 -4.66 6.51
CA THR A 160 -4.01 -3.20 6.32
C THR A 160 -3.98 -2.44 7.66
N LEU A 161 -4.73 -2.91 8.66
CA LEU A 161 -4.73 -2.36 10.01
C LEU A 161 -3.36 -2.48 10.67
N TYR A 162 -2.73 -3.66 10.60
CA TYR A 162 -1.37 -3.86 11.11
C TYR A 162 -0.38 -2.86 10.51
N ASN A 163 -0.41 -2.68 9.18
CA ASN A 163 0.44 -1.68 8.52
C ASN A 163 0.12 -0.24 8.94
N LEU A 164 -1.16 0.10 9.15
CA LEU A 164 -1.57 1.43 9.59
C LEU A 164 -1.08 1.71 11.02
N PHE A 165 -1.36 0.80 11.96
CA PHE A 165 -0.97 0.95 13.37
C PHE A 165 0.54 0.99 13.54
N LEU A 166 1.28 0.11 12.85
CA LEU A 166 2.74 0.11 12.94
C LEU A 166 3.34 1.42 12.43
N ASN A 167 2.88 1.94 11.29
CA ASN A 167 3.34 3.21 10.76
C ASN A 167 2.98 4.39 11.67
N ALA A 168 1.75 4.42 12.19
CA ALA A 168 1.30 5.46 13.11
C ALA A 168 2.11 5.43 14.41
N TYR A 169 2.42 4.25 14.93
CA TYR A 169 3.22 4.08 16.14
C TYR A 169 4.68 4.53 15.95
N ILE A 170 5.28 4.23 14.80
CA ILE A 170 6.62 4.75 14.44
C ILE A 170 6.62 6.28 14.41
N LEU A 171 5.61 6.89 13.77
CA LEU A 171 5.48 8.35 13.73
C LEU A 171 5.21 8.94 15.12
N TYR A 172 4.44 8.26 15.97
CA TYR A 172 4.17 8.69 17.34
C TYR A 172 5.45 8.68 18.20
N ILE A 173 6.24 7.61 18.16
CA ILE A 173 7.55 7.58 18.83
C ILE A 173 8.43 8.71 18.29
N GLY A 174 8.47 8.83 16.97
CA GLY A 174 9.32 9.77 16.28
C GLY A 174 8.94 11.24 16.43
N PHE A 175 7.66 11.62 16.56
CA PHE A 175 7.22 13.01 16.75
C PHE A 175 6.92 13.36 18.21
N ILE A 176 6.46 12.41 19.01
CA ILE A 176 6.05 12.67 20.40
C ILE A 176 7.13 12.21 21.38
N GLN A 177 7.37 10.91 21.52
CA GLN A 177 8.21 10.38 22.61
C GLN A 177 9.70 10.76 22.51
N GLY A 178 10.26 10.78 21.31
CA GLY A 178 11.68 11.04 21.10
C GLY A 178 12.52 9.78 21.06
N VAL A 179 13.52 9.80 20.19
CA VAL A 179 14.37 8.62 19.91
C VAL A 179 15.43 8.43 21.00
N LYS A 180 15.84 9.51 21.69
CA LYS A 180 16.86 9.49 22.75
C LYS A 180 16.48 8.61 23.96
N GLY A 181 15.19 8.45 24.23
CA GLY A 181 14.67 7.58 25.29
C GLY A 181 14.28 6.17 24.83
N LEU A 182 14.49 5.83 23.55
CA LEU A 182 14.06 4.55 23.00
C LEU A 182 14.98 3.43 23.50
N LYS A 183 14.48 2.64 24.45
CA LYS A 183 15.18 1.44 24.93
C LYS A 183 15.50 0.53 23.74
N PHE A 184 16.71 -0.04 23.71
CA PHE A 184 17.15 -0.95 22.66
C PHE A 184 16.15 -2.09 22.41
N GLY A 185 15.53 -2.64 23.46
CA GLY A 185 14.49 -3.67 23.34
C GLY A 185 13.23 -3.20 22.60
N VAL A 186 12.85 -1.91 22.72
CA VAL A 186 11.71 -1.35 21.96
C VAL A 186 12.10 -1.17 20.49
N PHE A 187 13.31 -0.67 20.22
CA PHE A 187 13.85 -0.60 18.86
C PHE A 187 13.85 -1.97 18.18
N LEU A 188 14.36 -3.01 18.85
CA LEU A 188 14.40 -4.36 18.31
C LEU A 188 12.99 -4.90 18.00
N LYS A 189 12.02 -4.69 18.91
CA LYS A 189 10.61 -5.07 18.67
C LYS A 189 10.01 -4.37 17.46
N LEU A 190 10.30 -3.08 17.27
CA LEU A 190 9.84 -2.32 16.09
C LEU A 190 10.47 -2.83 14.81
N SER A 191 11.78 -3.11 14.81
CA SER A 191 12.49 -3.65 13.65
C SER A 191 11.93 -5.04 13.27
N ILE A 192 11.67 -5.91 14.24
CA ILE A 192 11.05 -7.22 14.00
C ILE A 192 9.63 -7.04 13.44
N ALA A 193 8.80 -6.18 14.03
CA ALA A 193 7.46 -5.90 13.53
C ALA A 193 7.49 -5.37 12.09
N TYR A 194 8.44 -4.49 11.77
CA TYR A 194 8.61 -3.98 10.42
C TYR A 194 9.09 -5.06 9.44
N ALA A 195 10.01 -5.94 9.86
CA ALA A 195 10.43 -7.08 9.06
C ALA A 195 9.28 -8.05 8.76
N ILE A 196 8.41 -8.32 9.75
CA ILE A 196 7.20 -9.13 9.56
C ILE A 196 6.28 -8.48 8.51
N LYS A 197 6.04 -7.16 8.63
CA LYS A 197 5.24 -6.38 7.69
C LYS A 197 5.78 -6.45 6.25
N VAL A 198 7.10 -6.31 6.09
CA VAL A 198 7.74 -6.16 4.78
C VAL A 198 7.97 -7.52 4.11
N LEU A 199 8.34 -8.54 4.86
CA LEU A 199 8.78 -9.83 4.31
C LEU A 199 7.74 -10.93 4.54
N VAL A 200 7.45 -11.23 5.81
CA VAL A 200 6.67 -12.41 6.20
C VAL A 200 5.23 -12.33 5.71
N MET A 201 4.57 -11.18 5.92
CA MET A 201 3.16 -11.01 5.59
C MET A 201 2.88 -11.15 4.08
N PRO A 202 3.59 -10.47 3.17
CA PRO A 202 3.44 -10.69 1.72
C PRO A 202 3.67 -12.13 1.28
N LEU A 203 4.76 -12.77 1.75
CA LEU A 203 5.10 -14.14 1.41
C LEU A 203 3.96 -15.09 1.80
N TRP A 204 3.45 -14.93 3.03
CA TRP A 204 2.37 -15.77 3.53
C TRP A 204 1.05 -15.54 2.78
N MET A 205 0.70 -14.28 2.48
CA MET A 205 -0.51 -13.96 1.72
C MET A 205 -0.46 -14.55 0.30
N VAL A 206 0.67 -14.42 -0.40
CA VAL A 206 0.84 -14.99 -1.74
C VAL A 206 0.78 -16.52 -1.71
N TRP A 207 1.50 -17.15 -0.77
CA TRP A 207 1.47 -18.61 -0.60
C TRP A 207 0.05 -19.12 -0.34
N TYR A 208 -0.68 -18.50 0.58
CA TYR A 208 -2.04 -18.90 0.94
C TYR A 208 -3.01 -18.75 -0.23
N GLN A 209 -2.93 -17.64 -0.97
CA GLN A 209 -3.79 -17.38 -2.12
C GLN A 209 -3.49 -18.34 -3.28
N ASN A 210 -2.22 -18.67 -3.52
CA ASN A 210 -1.84 -19.69 -4.49
C ASN A 210 -2.31 -21.09 -4.11
N LYS A 211 -2.39 -21.40 -2.81
CA LYS A 211 -2.93 -22.68 -2.34
C LYS A 211 -4.43 -22.82 -2.64
N ILE A 212 -5.18 -21.72 -2.56
CA ILE A 212 -6.63 -21.71 -2.82
C ILE A 212 -6.95 -21.66 -4.30
N HIS A 213 -6.29 -20.77 -5.04
CA HIS A 213 -6.67 -20.43 -6.41
C HIS A 213 -5.76 -21.04 -7.47
N GLY A 214 -4.69 -21.76 -7.09
CA GLY A 214 -3.67 -22.24 -8.02
C GLY A 214 -2.46 -21.30 -8.09
N LYS A 215 -1.32 -21.82 -8.58
CA LYS A 215 -0.02 -21.11 -8.61
C LYS A 215 0.01 -20.01 -9.69
N TYR A 216 -0.71 -18.92 -9.43
CA TYR A 216 -0.81 -17.77 -10.34
C TYR A 216 0.03 -16.58 -9.89
N LEU A 217 0.15 -16.35 -8.58
CA LEU A 217 0.84 -15.20 -8.02
C LEU A 217 2.31 -15.53 -7.79
N LEU A 218 3.19 -14.65 -8.24
CA LEU A 218 4.61 -14.74 -7.96
C LEU A 218 5.09 -13.39 -7.44
N HIS A 219 6.05 -13.43 -6.52
CA HIS A 219 6.83 -12.24 -6.23
C HIS A 219 7.66 -11.89 -7.46
N HIS A 220 7.84 -10.59 -7.72
CA HIS A 220 8.75 -10.21 -8.79
C HIS A 220 10.18 -10.46 -8.31
N ASP A 221 10.77 -11.55 -8.78
CA ASP A 221 12.19 -11.86 -8.56
C ASP A 221 13.04 -11.35 -9.73
N HIS A 222 14.14 -10.68 -9.41
CA HIS A 222 15.16 -10.24 -10.36
C HIS A 222 15.76 -11.40 -11.19
N PHE A 223 15.79 -12.60 -10.61
CA PHE A 223 16.52 -13.75 -11.14
C PHE A 223 15.71 -14.64 -12.08
N HIS A 224 14.39 -14.66 -11.95
CA HIS A 224 13.53 -15.46 -12.81
C HIS A 224 12.93 -14.58 -13.91
N HIS A 225 13.61 -14.54 -15.06
CA HIS A 225 12.96 -14.31 -16.36
C HIS A 225 12.09 -15.52 -16.71
N SER A 226 11.16 -15.93 -15.83
CA SER A 226 10.23 -16.98 -16.18
C SER A 226 9.26 -16.42 -17.22
N PRO A 227 9.22 -16.99 -18.43
CA PRO A 227 8.31 -16.57 -19.47
C PRO A 227 6.89 -16.99 -19.06
N SER A 228 5.92 -16.10 -19.28
CA SER A 228 4.50 -16.24 -18.97
C SER A 228 4.12 -16.12 -17.49
N SER A 229 3.95 -14.90 -17.00
CA SER A 229 2.96 -14.69 -15.94
C SER A 229 1.63 -15.24 -16.46
N ASN A 230 1.07 -16.27 -15.81
CA ASN A 230 -0.28 -16.75 -16.12
C ASN A 230 -1.36 -15.78 -15.62
N VAL A 231 -1.03 -14.49 -15.55
CA VAL A 231 -1.78 -13.39 -14.95
C VAL A 231 -1.51 -12.13 -15.76
N ILE A 232 -2.56 -11.32 -15.95
CA ILE A 232 -2.50 -10.00 -16.58
C ILE A 232 -2.16 -8.97 -15.51
N HIS A 233 -1.14 -8.13 -15.74
CA HIS A 233 -0.64 -7.17 -14.75
C HIS A 233 -0.96 -5.72 -15.12
N LEU A 234 -1.65 -4.98 -14.24
CA LEU A 234 -2.20 -3.64 -14.49
C LEU A 234 -1.74 -2.55 -13.53
#